data_AF-A0AAN7HD81-F1
#
_entry.id   AF-A0AAN7HD81-F1
#
_cell.length_a   1.000
_cell.length_b   1.000
_cell.length_c   1.000
_cell.angle_alpha   90.00
_cell.angle_beta   90.00
_cell.angle_gamma   90.00
#
_symmetry.space_group_name_H-M   'P 1'
#
loop_
_entity.id
_entity.type
_entity.pdbx_description
1 polymer ?
#
loop_
_entity_poly.entity_id
_entity_poly.type
_entity_poly.pdbx_seq_one_letter_code
_entity_poly.pdbx_strand_id
1 'polypeptide(L)'
;MSPATSSNDPILSLYHIQVDRLWWLWRQQDPSVRNTAIGGPRTQAKDSREATPEDVIPFLGLVQDVKVSELMTTQSWRLCLLARRN
;
A
#
# COMPACT_ATOMS: atom_id res chain seq x y z
N MET A 1 -19.57 -4.50 -10.28
CA MET A 1 -18.67 -3.33 -10.22
C MET A 1 -17.55 -3.50 -11.22
N SER A 2 -17.19 -2.45 -11.96
CA SER A 2 -15.93 -2.44 -12.70
C SER A 2 -14.79 -2.03 -11.75
N PRO A 3 -13.53 -2.43 -12.00
CA PRO A 3 -12.39 -2.02 -11.17
C PRO A 3 -12.23 -0.50 -11.06
N ALA A 4 -12.60 0.24 -12.11
CA ALA A 4 -12.46 1.69 -12.15
C ALA A 4 -13.50 2.45 -11.31
N THR A 5 -14.65 1.85 -11.01
CA THR A 5 -15.74 2.50 -10.26
C THR A 5 -16.06 1.78 -8.95
N SER A 6 -15.23 0.83 -8.53
CA SER A 6 -15.47 0.05 -7.31
C SER A 6 -15.46 0.93 -6.06
N SER A 7 -14.73 2.05 -6.06
CA SER A 7 -14.65 2.99 -4.94
C SER A 7 -15.95 3.70 -4.59
N ASN A 8 -16.95 3.64 -5.47
CA ASN A 8 -18.28 4.19 -5.20
C ASN A 8 -19.10 3.27 -4.27
N ASP A 9 -18.68 2.02 -4.06
CA ASP A 9 -19.32 1.13 -3.08
C ASP A 9 -18.62 1.25 -1.73
N PRO A 10 -19.34 1.61 -0.64
CA PRO A 10 -18.75 1.78 0.68
C PRO A 10 -18.09 0.51 1.22
N ILE A 11 -18.49 -0.69 0.76
CA ILE A 11 -17.87 -1.95 1.20
C ILE A 11 -16.40 -2.07 0.77
N LEU A 12 -15.98 -1.32 -0.27
CA LEU A 12 -14.63 -1.40 -0.80
C LEU A 12 -13.58 -1.09 0.28
N SER A 13 -13.86 -0.12 1.16
CA SER A 13 -12.94 0.26 2.23
C SER A 13 -12.69 -0.91 3.19
N LEU A 14 -13.76 -1.63 3.59
CA LEU A 14 -13.65 -2.80 4.46
C LEU A 14 -12.91 -3.96 3.77
N TYR A 15 -13.17 -4.16 2.49
CA TYR A 15 -12.48 -5.15 1.68
C TYR A 15 -10.96 -4.88 1.63
N HIS A 16 -10.55 -3.64 1.34
CA HIS A 16 -9.13 -3.29 1.27
C HIS A 16 -8.43 -3.33 2.64
N ILE A 17 -9.13 -3.02 3.74
CA ILE A 17 -8.58 -3.23 5.10
C ILE A 17 -8.18 -4.70 5.32
N GLN A 18 -8.98 -5.65 4.83
CA GLN A 18 -8.66 -7.07 4.97
C GLN A 18 -7.46 -7.48 4.10
N VAL A 19 -7.31 -6.90 2.91
CA VAL A 19 -6.13 -7.09 2.05
C VAL A 19 -4.87 -6.55 2.73
N ASP A 20 -4.92 -5.31 3.24
CA ASP A 20 -3.81 -4.67 3.94
C ASP A 20 -3.41 -5.44 5.20
N ARG A 21 -4.38 -6.02 5.92
CA ARG A 21 -4.11 -6.90 7.06
C ARG A 21 -3.34 -8.16 6.65
N LEU A 22 -3.70 -8.80 5.54
CA LEU A 22 -2.98 -9.97 5.03
C LEU A 22 -1.56 -9.60 4.60
N TRP A 23 -1.39 -8.48 3.91
CA TRP A 23 -0.08 -7.96 3.54
C TRP A 23 0.78 -7.64 4.77
N TRP A 24 0.20 -7.00 5.79
CA TRP A 24 0.86 -6.75 7.06
C TRP A 24 1.29 -8.04 7.75
N LEU A 25 0.40 -9.04 7.87
CA LEU A 25 0.75 -10.35 8.45
C LEU A 25 1.89 -11.03 7.70
N TRP A 26 1.88 -10.96 6.36
CA TRP A 26 2.98 -11.47 5.55
C TRP A 26 4.29 -10.75 5.87
N ARG A 27 4.29 -9.43 6.05
CA ARG A 27 5.51 -8.69 6.44
C ARG A 27 6.03 -9.07 7.82
N GLN A 28 5.14 -9.28 8.79
CA GLN A 28 5.55 -9.63 10.15
C GLN A 28 6.29 -10.97 10.27
N GLN A 29 6.24 -11.84 9.25
CA GLN A 29 7.00 -13.10 9.24
C GLN A 29 8.50 -12.89 9.07
N ASP A 30 8.93 -11.83 8.38
CA ASP A 30 10.34 -11.41 8.28
C ASP A 30 10.41 -9.90 8.00
N PRO A 31 10.30 -9.07 9.04
CA PRO A 31 10.25 -7.62 8.88
C PRO A 31 11.52 -7.04 8.26
N SER A 32 12.67 -7.70 8.45
CA SER A 32 13.98 -7.20 7.99
C SER A 32 14.08 -7.17 6.47
N VAL A 33 13.46 -8.13 5.81
CA VAL A 33 13.42 -8.24 4.34
C VAL A 33 12.12 -7.67 3.78
N ARG A 34 10.98 -7.96 4.43
CA ARG A 34 9.66 -7.73 3.83
C ARG A 34 9.15 -6.30 3.99
N ASN A 35 9.68 -5.52 4.94
CA ASN A 35 9.33 -4.10 5.05
C ASN A 35 9.88 -3.24 3.91
N THR A 36 10.84 -3.75 3.12
CA THR A 36 11.39 -3.04 1.96
C THR A 36 11.14 -3.79 0.65
N ALA A 37 10.43 -4.92 0.70
CA ALA A 37 10.16 -5.74 -0.47
C ALA A 37 9.18 -5.04 -1.41
N ILE A 38 9.67 -4.71 -2.61
CA ILE A 38 8.92 -4.15 -3.73
C ILE A 38 9.34 -4.88 -5.00
N GLY A 39 8.42 -5.04 -5.94
CA GLY A 39 8.73 -5.62 -7.24
C GLY A 39 7.55 -5.51 -8.21
N GLY A 40 7.87 -5.62 -9.49
CA GLY A 40 6.92 -5.52 -10.57
C GLY A 40 6.91 -4.14 -11.23
N PRO A 41 6.27 -4.03 -12.39
CA PRO A 41 6.23 -2.80 -13.18
C PRO A 41 5.48 -1.69 -12.43
N ARG A 42 5.99 -0.46 -12.52
CA ARG A 42 5.39 0.73 -11.90
C ARG A 42 3.98 1.04 -12.45
N THR A 43 3.71 0.68 -13.69
CA THR A 43 2.45 0.93 -14.39
C THR A 43 2.00 -0.31 -15.15
N GLN A 44 0.71 -0.42 -15.45
CA GLN A 44 0.17 -1.51 -16.28
C GLN A 44 0.51 -1.40 -17.78
N ALA A 45 1.24 -0.35 -18.20
CA ALA A 45 1.71 -0.20 -19.57
C ALA A 45 2.79 -1.25 -19.90
N LYS A 46 2.86 -1.68 -21.18
CA LYS A 46 3.78 -2.73 -21.64
C LYS A 46 5.26 -2.43 -21.36
N ASP A 47 5.68 -1.17 -21.46
CA ASP A 47 7.08 -0.76 -21.32
C ASP A 47 7.32 0.03 -20.03
N SER A 48 6.77 -0.47 -18.92
CA SER A 48 6.95 0.16 -17.62
C SER A 48 8.27 -0.25 -16.97
N ARG A 49 8.97 0.72 -16.37
CA ARG A 49 10.09 0.42 -15.49
C ARG A 49 9.62 -0.26 -14.20
N GLU A 50 10.51 -1.00 -13.56
CA GLU A 50 10.27 -1.57 -12.22
C GLU A 50 9.95 -0.47 -11.20
N ALA A 51 9.07 -0.83 -10.26
CA ALA A 51 8.72 0.01 -9.13
C ALA A 51 9.87 0.07 -8.11
N THR A 52 10.08 1.26 -7.56
CA THR A 52 11.12 1.56 -6.59
C THR A 52 10.53 2.23 -5.34
N PRO A 53 11.16 2.10 -4.16
CA PRO A 53 10.68 2.77 -2.95
C PRO A 53 10.61 4.31 -3.07
N GLU A 54 11.41 4.89 -3.96
CA GLU A 54 11.48 6.33 -4.23
C GLU A 54 10.34 6.83 -5.13
N ASP A 55 9.57 5.92 -5.73
CA ASP A 55 8.44 6.30 -6.57
C ASP A 55 7.37 7.06 -5.79
N VAL A 56 6.87 8.11 -6.40
CA VAL A 56 5.79 8.94 -5.84
C VAL A 56 4.45 8.35 -6.22
N ILE A 57 3.59 8.18 -5.20
CA ILE A 57 2.19 7.80 -5.34
C ILE A 57 1.37 9.10 -5.40
N PRO A 58 0.76 9.42 -6.56
CA PRO A 58 -0.08 10.59 -6.69
C PRO A 58 -1.45 10.33 -6.04
N PHE A 59 -1.86 11.20 -5.13
CA PHE A 59 -3.20 11.18 -4.51
C PHE A 59 -4.20 12.11 -5.22
N LEU A 60 -3.76 12.77 -6.30
CA LEU A 60 -4.62 13.55 -7.20
C LEU A 60 -5.43 14.63 -6.46
N GLY A 61 -4.80 15.28 -5.47
CA GLY A 61 -5.40 16.38 -4.70
C GLY A 61 -6.27 15.96 -3.51
N LEU A 62 -6.44 14.65 -3.25
CA LEU A 62 -7.15 14.18 -2.05
C LEU A 62 -6.32 14.39 -0.78
N VAL A 63 -5.01 14.11 -0.86
CA VAL A 63 -4.01 14.34 0.18
C VAL A 63 -2.66 14.66 -0.48
N GLN A 64 -1.63 14.93 0.31
CA GLN A 64 -0.26 15.14 -0.19
C GLN A 64 0.27 13.85 -0.86
N ASP A 65 0.90 13.99 -2.02
CA ASP A 65 1.65 12.92 -2.68
C ASP A 65 2.80 12.43 -1.79
N VAL A 66 2.98 11.11 -1.69
CA VAL A 66 4.01 10.50 -0.83
C VAL A 66 4.85 9.49 -1.60
N LYS A 67 6.03 9.19 -1.09
CA LYS A 67 6.85 8.10 -1.63
C LYS A 67 6.31 6.74 -1.18
N VAL A 68 6.52 5.71 -2.01
CA VAL A 68 6.21 4.32 -1.63
C VAL A 68 6.86 3.97 -0.30
N SER A 69 8.13 4.35 -0.10
CA SER A 69 8.88 4.11 1.14
C SER A 69 8.17 4.59 2.41
N GLU A 70 7.36 5.65 2.34
CA GLU A 70 6.63 6.21 3.49
C GLU A 70 5.41 5.37 3.90
N LEU A 71 4.92 4.50 2.99
CA LEU A 71 3.76 3.62 3.18
C LEU A 71 4.15 2.17 3.44
N MET A 72 5.44 1.85 3.41
CA MET A 72 5.93 0.49 3.62
C MET A 72 5.90 0.01 5.08
N THR A 73 5.36 0.78 6.02
CA THR A 73 5.14 0.32 7.39
C THR A 73 3.86 0.92 7.95
N THR A 74 3.16 0.17 8.81
CA THR A 74 1.97 0.67 9.52
C THR A 74 2.30 1.33 10.86
N GLN A 75 3.60 1.60 11.09
CA GLN A 75 4.16 2.22 12.28
C GLN A 75 5.04 3.41 11.87
N SER A 76 4.58 4.18 10.89
CA SER A 76 5.22 5.43 10.48
C SER A 76 4.46 6.61 11.08
N TRP A 77 5.03 7.80 10.99
CA TRP A 77 4.35 9.01 11.46
C TRP A 77 3.02 9.25 10.72
N ARG A 78 2.90 8.78 9.46
CA ARG A 78 1.67 8.87 8.65
C ARG A 78 0.68 7.74 8.93
N LEU A 79 1.18 6.58 9.33
CA LEU A 79 0.38 5.37 9.55
C LEU A 79 0.70 4.84 10.95
N CYS A 80 -0.21 5.02 11.90
CA CYS A 80 -0.09 4.51 13.26
C CYS A 80 -1.20 3.50 13.54
N LEU A 81 -1.17 2.39 12.80
CA LEU A 81 -2.18 1.35 12.84
C LEU A 81 -1.58 0.08 13.45
N LEU A 82 -1.62 0.01 14.77
CA LEU A 82 -1.47 -1.23 15.51
C LEU A 82 -2.55 -1.36 16.58
N ALA A 83 -3.42 -2.36 16.41
CA ALA A 83 -4.09 -2.96 17.55
C ALA A 83 -3.03 -3.74 18.34
N ARG A 84 -2.77 -3.34 19.59
CA ARG A 84 -1.94 -4.13 20.50
C ARG A 84 -2.51 -5.55 20.57
N ARG A 85 -1.70 -6.55 20.19
CA ARG A 85 -1.90 -7.92 20.70
C ARG A 85 -1.40 -7.89 22.15
N ASN A 86 -2.34 -7.96 23.10
CA ASN A 86 -2.03 -8.45 24.45
C ASN A 86 -1.65 -9.93 24.36
#